data_AF-A0AA88EIL5-F1
#
_entry.id   AF-A0AA88EIL5-F1
#
_cell.length_a   1.000
_cell.length_b   1.000
_cell.length_c   1.000
_cell.angle_alpha   90.00
_cell.angle_beta   90.00
_cell.angle_gamma   90.00
#
_symmetry.space_group_name_H-M   'P 1'
#
loop_
_entity.id
_entity.type
_entity.pdbx_description
1 polymer ?
#
loop_
_entity_poly.entity_id
_entity_poly.type
_entity_poly.pdbx_seq_one_letter_code
_entity_poly.pdbx_strand_id
1 'polypeptide(L)'
;MMKFLRNSTLLCLTVFPRNYILEEAALVAEELSVTKMNSDSSVTPCRTLAKRLLKADRQDLLLCGVYARREASYGNIDHARRVFDMALSSIEGLPLELRSIAPLIYFWYAETELANDPLNSRESSLRAVHILSCLGSGETYGPFKGQPSSVQLLRAHQGFTQKIGTVRSAWVCGIVDDQSVSLVCSAALFEELTSGWTAGIQILDQAFAMVLPGMYLSFAPKDSTSNASSFSRVYESFLHFSD
;
A
#
# COMPACT_ATOMS: atom_id res chain seq x y z
N MET A 1 -23.45 -5.51 17.83
CA MET A 1 -22.68 -6.40 16.95
C MET A 1 -21.24 -5.91 16.76
N MET A 2 -20.99 -4.70 16.23
CA MET A 2 -19.61 -4.25 15.92
C MET A 2 -18.63 -4.20 17.11
N LYS A 3 -19.09 -3.83 18.32
CA LYS A 3 -18.26 -3.89 19.54
C LYS A 3 -17.75 -5.30 19.85
N PHE A 4 -18.57 -6.33 19.58
CA PHE A 4 -18.18 -7.73 19.77
C PHE A 4 -17.12 -8.14 18.75
N LEU A 5 -17.33 -7.80 17.47
CA LEU A 5 -16.35 -8.05 16.41
C LEU A 5 -15.02 -7.37 16.74
N ARG A 6 -15.03 -6.07 17.05
CA ARG A 6 -13.84 -5.33 17.48
C ARG A 6 -13.11 -6.04 18.62
N ASN A 7 -13.81 -6.40 19.69
CA ASN A 7 -13.18 -7.04 20.86
C ASN A 7 -12.63 -8.43 20.51
N SER A 8 -13.31 -9.18 19.66
CA SER A 8 -12.87 -10.51 19.21
C SER A 8 -11.62 -10.39 18.33
N THR A 9 -11.60 -9.46 17.38
CA THR A 9 -10.43 -9.17 16.54
C THR A 9 -9.24 -8.70 17.38
N LEU A 10 -9.47 -7.83 18.38
CA LEU A 10 -8.42 -7.41 19.32
C LEU A 10 -7.86 -8.57 20.13
N LEU A 11 -8.68 -9.56 20.48
CA LEU A 11 -8.21 -10.79 21.12
C LEU A 11 -7.37 -11.62 20.14
N CYS A 12 -7.80 -11.76 18.88
CA CYS A 12 -7.01 -12.45 17.86
C CYS A 12 -5.63 -11.81 17.65
N LEU A 13 -5.52 -10.47 17.72
CA LEU A 13 -4.24 -9.77 17.63
C LEU A 13 -3.25 -10.10 18.76
N THR A 14 -3.73 -10.63 19.90
CA THR A 14 -2.83 -11.12 20.96
C THR A 14 -2.17 -12.46 20.61
N VAL A 15 -2.78 -13.21 19.68
CA VAL A 15 -2.27 -14.50 19.18
C VAL A 15 -1.53 -14.32 17.86
N PHE A 16 -2.01 -13.43 16.99
CA PHE A 16 -1.46 -13.10 15.68
C PHE A 16 -1.07 -11.62 15.64
N PRO A 17 0.06 -11.24 16.26
CA PRO A 17 0.52 -9.85 16.26
C PRO A 17 0.92 -9.39 14.86
N ARG A 18 0.84 -8.08 14.59
CA ARG A 18 1.25 -7.45 13.32
C ARG A 18 0.59 -8.07 12.10
N ASN A 19 -0.73 -8.20 12.16
CA ASN A 19 -1.54 -8.72 11.08
C ASN A 19 -2.46 -7.61 10.59
N TYR A 20 -2.14 -7.05 9.42
CA TYR A 20 -2.84 -5.86 8.91
C TYR A 20 -4.32 -6.12 8.62
N ILE A 21 -4.71 -7.36 8.30
CA ILE A 21 -6.11 -7.74 8.06
C ILE A 21 -6.90 -7.64 9.37
N LEU A 22 -6.34 -8.16 10.46
CA LEU A 22 -6.94 -8.08 11.79
C LEU A 22 -6.92 -6.63 12.33
N GLU A 23 -5.83 -5.89 12.13
CA GLU A 23 -5.75 -4.47 12.50
C GLU A 23 -6.81 -3.65 11.76
N GLU A 24 -6.94 -3.86 10.45
CA GLU A 24 -7.92 -3.19 9.61
C GLU A 24 -9.34 -3.51 10.09
N ALA A 25 -9.64 -4.80 10.29
CA ALA A 25 -10.94 -5.23 10.80
C ALA A 25 -11.26 -4.63 12.18
N ALA A 26 -10.28 -4.52 13.07
CA ALA A 26 -10.46 -3.91 14.39
C ALA A 26 -10.78 -2.41 14.29
N LEU A 27 -10.08 -1.66 13.44
CA LEU A 27 -10.32 -0.23 13.25
C LEU A 27 -11.67 0.04 12.56
N VAL A 28 -12.05 -0.77 11.55
CA VAL A 28 -13.38 -0.67 10.90
C VAL A 28 -14.50 -0.98 11.87
N ALA A 29 -14.34 -2.04 12.67
CA ALA A 29 -15.34 -2.40 13.65
C ALA A 29 -15.51 -1.31 14.73
N GLU A 30 -14.43 -0.62 15.09
CA GLU A 30 -14.49 0.58 15.94
C GLU A 30 -15.26 1.70 15.26
N GLU A 31 -14.93 2.04 14.02
CA GLU A 31 -15.61 3.07 13.23
C GLU A 31 -17.10 2.83 13.16
N LEU A 32 -17.51 1.64 12.72
CA LEU A 32 -18.92 1.25 12.59
C LEU A 32 -19.64 1.14 13.95
N SER A 33 -18.91 1.03 15.06
CA SER A 33 -19.50 1.07 16.39
C SER A 33 -19.78 2.50 16.89
N VAL A 34 -19.02 3.48 16.39
CA VAL A 34 -19.08 4.90 16.79
C VAL A 34 -19.98 5.69 15.83
N THR A 35 -19.93 5.42 14.52
CA THR A 35 -20.70 6.14 13.47
C THR A 35 -22.22 6.00 13.57
N LYS A 36 -22.74 5.16 14.47
CA LYS A 36 -24.18 5.12 14.79
C LYS A 36 -24.66 6.37 15.57
N MET A 37 -23.75 7.25 15.98
CA MET A 37 -24.03 8.56 16.57
C MET A 37 -23.12 9.62 15.93
N ASN A 38 -23.73 10.55 15.19
CA ASN A 38 -23.18 11.83 14.69
C ASN A 38 -22.37 11.75 13.38
N SER A 39 -23.06 12.05 12.28
CA SER A 39 -22.46 12.58 11.05
C SER A 39 -21.95 14.00 11.31
N ASP A 40 -20.82 14.38 10.71
CA ASP A 40 -20.19 15.72 10.73
C ASP A 40 -19.04 15.93 11.73
N SER A 41 -18.20 14.92 11.96
CA SER A 41 -16.91 15.14 12.62
C SER A 41 -15.75 14.79 11.70
N SER A 42 -14.83 15.75 11.49
CA SER A 42 -13.51 15.57 10.86
C SER A 42 -12.56 14.66 11.67
N VAL A 43 -13.05 14.10 12.78
CA VAL A 43 -12.31 13.22 13.67
C VAL A 43 -12.53 11.77 13.21
N THR A 44 -11.46 11.12 12.77
CA THR A 44 -11.47 9.70 12.43
C THR A 44 -11.88 8.87 13.67
N PRO A 45 -13.00 8.14 13.65
CA PRO A 45 -13.54 7.49 14.84
C PRO A 45 -12.60 6.43 15.46
N CYS A 46 -11.81 5.73 14.63
CA CYS A 46 -10.84 4.74 15.12
C CYS A 46 -9.55 5.34 15.70
N ARG A 47 -9.36 6.67 15.63
CA ARG A 47 -8.11 7.36 16.00
C ARG A 47 -7.62 7.02 17.41
N THR A 48 -8.54 6.98 18.37
CA THR A 48 -8.20 6.64 19.77
C THR A 48 -7.71 5.21 19.90
N LEU A 49 -8.36 4.27 19.19
CA LEU A 49 -7.98 2.87 19.20
C LEU A 49 -6.62 2.66 18.53
N ALA A 50 -6.42 3.22 17.33
CA ALA A 50 -5.16 3.11 16.59
C ALA A 50 -3.98 3.67 17.40
N LYS A 51 -4.13 4.87 17.98
CA LYS A 51 -3.09 5.46 18.85
C LYS A 51 -2.79 4.61 20.08
N ARG A 52 -3.78 3.93 20.65
CA ARG A 52 -3.56 3.01 21.79
C ARG A 52 -2.75 1.81 21.37
N LEU A 53 -3.05 1.21 20.20
CA LEU A 53 -2.33 0.06 19.67
C LEU A 53 -0.89 0.43 19.30
N LEU A 54 -0.67 1.55 18.61
CA LEU A 54 0.68 2.06 18.29
C LEU A 54 1.52 2.44 19.52
N LYS A 55 0.87 2.80 20.64
CA LYS A 55 1.58 2.99 21.92
C LYS A 55 2.06 1.67 22.52
N ALA A 56 1.34 0.58 22.28
CA ALA A 56 1.72 -0.75 22.75
C ALA A 56 2.84 -1.36 21.91
N ASP A 57 2.79 -1.18 20.58
CA ASP A 57 3.88 -1.54 19.66
C ASP A 57 4.17 -0.38 18.69
N ARG A 58 5.29 0.30 18.92
CA ARG A 58 5.71 1.45 18.09
C ARG A 58 6.36 1.05 16.78
N GLN A 59 6.75 -0.22 16.64
CA GLN A 59 7.42 -0.75 15.45
C GLN A 59 6.44 -1.43 14.50
N ASP A 60 5.13 -1.38 14.80
CA ASP A 60 4.08 -1.92 13.96
C ASP A 60 3.82 -1.01 12.75
N LEU A 61 4.61 -1.23 11.70
CA LEU A 61 4.52 -0.49 10.45
C LEU A 61 3.21 -0.77 9.70
N LEU A 62 2.70 -2.00 9.81
CA LEU A 62 1.43 -2.40 9.19
C LEU A 62 0.28 -1.58 9.78
N LEU A 63 0.22 -1.52 11.12
CA LEU A 63 -0.77 -0.71 11.80
C LEU A 63 -0.62 0.79 11.49
N CYS A 64 0.62 1.29 11.34
CA CYS A 64 0.85 2.66 10.87
C CYS A 64 0.20 2.89 9.49
N GLY A 65 0.41 1.96 8.55
CA GLY A 65 -0.15 2.03 7.20
C GLY A 65 -1.68 1.97 7.19
N VAL A 66 -2.27 0.99 7.88
CA VAL A 66 -3.73 0.84 8.01
C VAL A 66 -4.35 2.10 8.63
N TYR A 67 -3.77 2.59 9.74
CA TYR A 67 -4.24 3.81 10.40
C TYR A 67 -4.15 5.03 9.49
N ALA A 68 -3.05 5.21 8.75
CA ALA A 68 -2.88 6.33 7.83
C ALA A 68 -3.92 6.30 6.70
N ARG A 69 -4.21 5.13 6.12
CA ARG A 69 -5.26 4.95 5.11
C ARG A 69 -6.65 5.33 5.64
N ARG A 70 -6.97 4.95 6.90
CA ARG A 70 -8.21 5.36 7.57
C ARG A 70 -8.27 6.86 7.80
N GLU A 71 -7.19 7.48 8.25
CA GLU A 71 -7.14 8.94 8.39
C GLU A 71 -7.41 9.64 7.06
N ALA A 72 -6.80 9.16 5.98
CA ALA A 72 -7.02 9.71 4.64
C ALA A 72 -8.48 9.52 4.17
N SER A 73 -9.12 8.36 4.38
CA SER A 73 -10.52 8.15 3.98
C SER A 73 -11.53 9.06 4.68
N TYR A 74 -11.15 9.65 5.82
CA TYR A 74 -11.94 10.67 6.53
C TYR A 74 -11.52 12.12 6.17
N GLY A 75 -10.72 12.30 5.12
CA GLY A 75 -10.25 13.59 4.63
C GLY A 75 -9.02 14.16 5.36
N ASN A 76 -8.43 13.43 6.31
CA ASN A 76 -7.27 13.89 7.08
C ASN A 76 -5.94 13.56 6.38
N ILE A 77 -5.80 13.93 5.10
CA ILE A 77 -4.65 13.55 4.26
C ILE A 77 -3.30 14.01 4.84
N ASP A 78 -3.23 15.22 5.41
CA ASP A 78 -2.00 15.71 6.03
C ASP A 78 -1.61 14.89 7.27
N HIS A 79 -2.59 14.33 7.99
CA HIS A 79 -2.27 13.44 9.09
C HIS A 79 -1.78 12.08 8.59
N ALA A 80 -2.43 11.53 7.57
CA ALA A 80 -1.99 10.30 6.91
C ALA A 80 -0.54 10.41 6.41
N ARG A 81 -0.20 11.49 5.70
CA ARG A 81 1.16 11.80 5.23
C ARG A 81 2.17 11.76 6.38
N ARG A 82 1.90 12.43 7.50
CA ARG A 82 2.79 12.41 8.67
C ARG A 82 2.99 11.01 9.25
N VAL A 83 1.95 10.18 9.27
CA VAL A 83 2.05 8.81 9.78
C VAL A 83 2.89 7.95 8.84
N PHE A 84 2.66 8.04 7.52
CA PHE A 84 3.48 7.34 6.52
C PHE A 84 4.93 7.81 6.52
N ASP A 85 5.18 9.13 6.53
CA ASP A 85 6.52 9.72 6.55
C ASP A 85 7.31 9.23 7.76
N MET A 86 6.67 9.19 8.94
CA MET A 86 7.26 8.68 10.17
C MET A 86 7.55 7.17 10.08
N ALA A 87 6.60 6.39 9.56
CA ALA A 87 6.76 4.95 9.37
C ALA A 87 7.94 4.64 8.44
N LEU A 88 7.98 5.24 7.24
CA LEU A 88 9.03 5.02 6.25
C LEU A 88 10.41 5.49 6.73
N SER A 89 10.49 6.63 7.43
CA SER A 89 11.75 7.14 7.99
C SER A 89 12.32 6.24 9.10
N SER A 90 11.50 5.37 9.70
CA SER A 90 11.91 4.48 10.79
C SER A 90 12.43 3.11 10.32
N ILE A 91 12.21 2.75 9.05
CA ILE A 91 12.47 1.41 8.51
C ILE A 91 13.94 0.99 8.67
N GLU A 92 14.89 1.89 8.43
CA GLU A 92 16.32 1.57 8.48
C GLU A 92 16.80 1.11 9.86
N GLY A 93 16.13 1.59 10.92
CA GLY A 93 16.44 1.23 12.30
C GLY A 93 15.85 -0.12 12.75
N LEU A 94 15.08 -0.81 11.91
CA LEU A 94 14.36 -2.03 12.29
C LEU A 94 15.12 -3.32 11.94
N PRO A 95 14.78 -4.45 12.57
CA PRO A 95 15.23 -5.78 12.14
C PRO A 95 14.85 -6.07 10.68
N LEU A 96 15.63 -6.94 10.01
CA LEU A 96 15.46 -7.26 8.59
C LEU A 96 14.04 -7.75 8.25
N GLU A 97 13.44 -8.54 9.14
CA GLU A 97 12.06 -9.06 9.00
C GLU A 97 11.01 -7.95 8.94
N LEU A 98 11.22 -6.82 9.60
CA LEU A 98 10.28 -5.69 9.54
C LEU A 98 10.59 -4.76 8.36
N ARG A 99 11.83 -4.79 7.85
CA ARG A 99 12.18 -4.05 6.63
C ARG A 99 11.55 -4.66 5.39
N SER A 100 11.28 -5.96 5.38
CA SER A 100 10.60 -6.60 4.26
C SER A 100 9.20 -6.03 4.03
N ILE A 101 8.57 -5.43 5.05
CA ILE A 101 7.25 -4.77 4.99
C ILE A 101 7.29 -3.45 4.18
N ALA A 102 8.47 -2.90 3.92
CA ALA A 102 8.63 -1.61 3.27
C ALA A 102 7.83 -1.46 1.96
N PRO A 103 7.91 -2.38 0.97
CA PRO A 103 7.22 -2.23 -0.30
C PRO A 103 5.71 -2.04 -0.15
N LEU A 104 5.08 -2.73 0.82
CA LEU A 104 3.65 -2.58 1.11
C LEU A 104 3.32 -1.18 1.64
N ILE A 105 4.14 -0.62 2.54
CA ILE A 105 3.92 0.73 3.07
C ILE A 105 4.10 1.80 1.98
N TYR A 106 5.12 1.65 1.12
CA TYR A 106 5.32 2.53 -0.03
C TYR A 106 4.13 2.49 -0.99
N PHE A 107 3.64 1.29 -1.30
CA PHE A 107 2.49 1.08 -2.17
C PHE A 107 1.25 1.77 -1.61
N TRP A 108 0.90 1.48 -0.36
CA TRP A 108 -0.26 2.08 0.31
C TRP A 108 -0.17 3.61 0.39
N TYR A 109 1.01 4.17 0.61
CA TYR A 109 1.16 5.62 0.64
C TYR A 109 0.94 6.23 -0.74
N ALA A 110 1.54 5.67 -1.78
CA ALA A 110 1.33 6.14 -3.15
C ALA A 110 -0.15 6.04 -3.57
N GLU A 111 -0.81 4.92 -3.31
CA GLU A 111 -2.25 4.77 -3.56
C GLU A 111 -3.09 5.76 -2.76
N THR A 112 -2.74 6.01 -1.50
CA THR A 112 -3.46 6.96 -0.65
C THR A 112 -3.39 8.38 -1.20
N GLU A 113 -2.24 8.82 -1.71
CA GLU A 113 -2.10 10.12 -2.37
C GLU A 113 -3.02 10.19 -3.60
N LEU A 114 -2.99 9.17 -4.47
CA LEU A 114 -3.79 9.14 -5.71
C LEU A 114 -5.30 9.07 -5.44
N ALA A 115 -5.72 8.31 -4.43
CA ALA A 115 -7.14 8.15 -4.08
C ALA A 115 -7.75 9.42 -3.44
N ASN A 116 -6.92 10.26 -2.81
CA ASN A 116 -7.36 11.48 -2.15
C ASN A 116 -7.11 12.73 -3.01
N ASP A 117 -7.14 12.56 -4.33
CA ASP A 117 -6.97 13.63 -5.29
C ASP A 117 -8.33 14.19 -5.76
N PRO A 118 -8.81 15.32 -5.20
CA PRO A 118 -10.12 15.84 -5.55
C PRO A 118 -10.20 16.40 -6.99
N LEU A 119 -9.08 16.55 -7.71
CA LEU A 119 -9.04 17.22 -9.03
C LEU A 119 -8.06 16.64 -10.05
N ASN A 120 -7.51 15.44 -9.87
CA ASN A 120 -6.36 14.96 -10.65
C ASN A 120 -5.21 16.00 -10.62
N SER A 121 -4.96 16.54 -9.43
CA SER A 121 -3.89 17.48 -9.16
C SER A 121 -2.55 16.87 -9.51
N ARG A 122 -1.79 17.58 -10.34
CA ARG A 122 -0.41 17.23 -10.68
C ARG A 122 0.46 16.99 -9.44
N GLU A 123 0.14 17.62 -8.32
CA GLU A 123 0.87 17.43 -7.06
C GLU A 123 0.70 16.02 -6.47
N SER A 124 -0.51 15.46 -6.44
CA SER A 124 -0.74 14.10 -5.94
C SER A 124 0.06 13.08 -6.76
N SER A 125 -0.01 13.18 -8.09
CA SER A 125 0.79 12.31 -8.96
C SER A 125 2.30 12.49 -8.74
N LEU A 126 2.79 13.72 -8.57
CA LEU A 126 4.21 13.99 -8.28
C LEU A 126 4.65 13.41 -6.93
N ARG A 127 3.77 13.45 -5.90
CA ARG A 127 4.02 12.82 -4.59
C ARG A 127 4.09 11.31 -4.71
N ALA A 128 3.14 10.68 -5.39
CA ALA A 128 3.15 9.24 -5.65
C ALA A 128 4.42 8.81 -6.40
N VAL A 129 4.81 9.54 -7.45
CA VAL A 129 6.06 9.28 -8.18
C VAL A 129 7.28 9.41 -7.26
N HIS A 130 7.36 10.43 -6.40
CA HIS A 130 8.45 10.58 -5.44
C HIS A 130 8.53 9.40 -4.46
N ILE A 131 7.39 9.02 -3.86
CA ILE A 131 7.29 7.90 -2.92
C ILE A 131 7.83 6.62 -3.57
N LEU A 132 7.33 6.29 -4.77
CA LEU A 132 7.74 5.11 -5.52
C LEU A 132 9.19 5.21 -6.02
N SER A 133 9.67 6.41 -6.35
CA SER A 133 11.07 6.63 -6.76
C SER A 133 12.03 6.30 -5.64
N CYS A 134 11.72 6.64 -4.38
CA CYS A 134 12.52 6.26 -3.22
C CYS A 134 12.58 4.73 -3.05
N LEU A 135 11.44 4.05 -3.21
CA LEU A 135 11.41 2.58 -3.17
C LEU A 135 12.26 1.99 -4.29
N GLY A 136 12.11 2.46 -5.53
CA GLY A 136 12.85 1.98 -6.69
C GLY A 136 14.35 2.19 -6.55
N SER A 137 14.77 3.41 -6.20
CA SER A 137 16.18 3.80 -6.12
C SER A 137 16.94 3.12 -4.98
N GLY A 138 16.24 2.64 -3.94
CA GLY A 138 16.85 2.06 -2.74
C GLY A 138 17.52 3.11 -1.83
N GLU A 139 17.20 4.38 -2.02
CA GLU A 139 17.65 5.46 -1.16
C GLU A 139 16.83 5.53 0.12
N THR A 140 17.43 6.10 1.16
CA THR A 140 16.77 6.40 2.43
C THR A 140 15.52 7.25 2.18
N TYR A 141 14.37 6.87 2.74
CA TYR A 141 13.15 7.65 2.54
C TYR A 141 13.31 9.08 3.05
N GLY A 142 12.86 10.04 2.23
CA GLY A 142 12.73 11.44 2.63
C GLY A 142 11.33 11.97 2.30
N PRO A 143 10.68 12.74 3.18
CA PRO A 143 9.39 13.36 2.90
C PRO A 143 9.42 14.20 1.62
N PHE A 144 8.29 14.25 0.91
CA PHE A 144 8.17 15.00 -0.34
C PHE A 144 8.45 16.50 -0.15
N LYS A 145 9.47 17.01 -0.85
CA LYS A 145 9.84 18.44 -0.88
C LYS A 145 9.68 19.07 -2.26
N GLY A 146 9.41 18.26 -3.29
CA GLY A 146 9.34 18.70 -4.67
C GLY A 146 9.49 17.52 -5.63
N GLN A 147 9.43 17.81 -6.93
CA GLN A 147 9.52 16.81 -7.99
C GLN A 147 10.86 16.05 -7.94
N PRO A 148 10.86 14.72 -8.12
CA PRO A 148 12.08 13.93 -8.18
C PRO A 148 12.96 14.34 -9.37
N SER A 149 14.28 14.32 -9.16
CA SER A 149 15.24 14.63 -10.23
C SER A 149 15.24 13.56 -11.31
N SER A 150 15.65 13.91 -12.54
CA SER A 150 15.78 12.94 -13.63
C SER A 150 16.72 11.78 -13.30
N VAL A 151 17.79 12.06 -12.56
CA VAL A 151 18.75 11.04 -12.09
C VAL A 151 18.08 10.07 -11.11
N GLN A 152 17.25 10.58 -10.19
CA GLN A 152 16.51 9.74 -9.24
C GLN A 152 15.49 8.85 -9.96
N LEU A 153 14.77 9.39 -10.96
CA LEU A 153 13.84 8.62 -11.79
C LEU A 153 14.55 7.50 -12.54
N LEU A 154 15.68 7.80 -13.20
CA LEU A 154 16.48 6.79 -13.91
C LEU A 154 16.97 5.68 -12.97
N ARG A 155 17.42 6.05 -11.76
CA ARG A 155 17.83 5.09 -10.74
C ARG A 155 16.65 4.24 -10.26
N ALA A 156 15.47 4.83 -10.12
CA ALA A 156 14.25 4.12 -9.75
C ALA A 156 13.83 3.09 -10.82
N HIS A 157 13.82 3.44 -12.11
CA HIS A 157 13.54 2.49 -13.20
C HIS A 157 14.52 1.31 -13.19
N GLN A 158 15.82 1.57 -13.06
CA GLN A 158 16.84 0.52 -13.00
C GLN A 158 16.67 -0.36 -11.76
N GLY A 159 16.41 0.25 -10.60
CA GLY A 159 16.23 -0.46 -9.34
C GLY A 159 14.97 -1.32 -9.33
N PHE A 160 13.85 -0.84 -9.88
CA PHE A 160 12.64 -1.65 -10.04
C PHE A 160 12.88 -2.82 -11.00
N THR A 161 13.57 -2.59 -12.11
CA THR A 161 13.93 -3.67 -13.06
C THR A 161 14.69 -4.80 -12.36
N GLN A 162 15.69 -4.46 -11.53
CA GLN A 162 16.48 -5.44 -10.77
C GLN A 162 15.64 -6.16 -9.70
N LYS A 163 14.84 -5.42 -8.94
CA LYS A 163 13.98 -5.96 -7.88
C LYS A 163 12.92 -6.91 -8.44
N ILE A 164 12.26 -6.53 -9.54
CA ILE A 164 11.31 -7.39 -10.25
C ILE A 164 12.00 -8.66 -10.73
N GLY A 165 13.22 -8.59 -11.29
CA GLY A 165 13.97 -9.78 -11.70
C GLY A 165 14.21 -10.76 -10.54
N THR A 166 14.46 -10.24 -9.35
CA THR A 166 14.63 -11.04 -8.13
C THR A 166 13.31 -11.69 -7.70
N VAL A 167 12.22 -10.90 -7.66
CA VAL A 167 10.87 -11.39 -7.33
C VAL A 167 10.45 -12.50 -8.29
N ARG A 168 10.65 -12.31 -9.60
CA ARG A 168 10.33 -13.31 -10.63
C ARG A 168 11.06 -14.62 -10.42
N SER A 169 12.34 -14.55 -10.04
CA SER A 169 13.13 -15.74 -9.74
C SER A 169 12.59 -16.50 -8.53
N ALA A 170 12.10 -15.79 -7.50
CA ALA A 170 11.47 -16.39 -6.33
C ALA A 170 10.09 -16.99 -6.65
N TRP A 171 9.30 -16.32 -7.48
CA TRP A 171 7.96 -16.78 -7.89
C TRP A 171 8.02 -18.05 -8.73
N VAL A 172 9.04 -18.20 -9.59
CA VAL A 172 9.27 -19.46 -10.33
C VAL A 172 9.51 -20.63 -9.37
N CYS A 173 10.08 -20.39 -8.19
CA CYS A 173 10.24 -21.39 -7.13
C CYS A 173 8.97 -21.58 -6.27
N GLY A 174 7.86 -20.93 -6.61
CA GLY A 174 6.58 -21.01 -5.89
C GLY A 174 6.50 -20.17 -4.62
N ILE A 175 7.45 -19.28 -4.37
CA ILE A 175 7.45 -18.40 -3.19
C ILE A 175 6.78 -17.09 -3.58
N VAL A 176 5.51 -16.91 -3.22
CA VAL A 176 4.76 -15.67 -3.41
C VAL A 176 4.36 -15.14 -2.04
N ASP A 177 4.81 -13.93 -1.72
CA ASP A 177 4.50 -13.25 -0.47
C ASP A 177 3.97 -11.83 -0.73
N ASP A 178 3.25 -11.26 0.24
CA ASP A 178 2.63 -9.94 0.12
C ASP A 178 3.62 -8.82 -0.23
N GLN A 179 4.89 -8.95 0.18
CA GLN A 179 5.92 -7.94 -0.05
C GLN A 179 6.39 -7.96 -1.49
N SER A 180 6.54 -9.16 -2.05
CA SER A 180 6.86 -9.38 -3.46
C SER A 180 5.72 -8.88 -4.38
N VAL A 181 4.46 -9.12 -4.00
CA VAL A 181 3.28 -8.59 -4.69
C VAL A 181 3.25 -7.07 -4.62
N SER A 182 3.41 -6.50 -3.41
CA SER A 182 3.42 -5.05 -3.21
C SER A 182 4.53 -4.34 -3.97
N LEU A 183 5.70 -4.98 -4.12
CA LEU A 183 6.81 -4.47 -4.90
C LEU A 183 6.48 -4.45 -6.41
N VAL A 184 5.87 -5.51 -6.93
CA VAL A 184 5.41 -5.57 -8.33
C VAL A 184 4.32 -4.51 -8.59
N CYS A 185 3.35 -4.39 -7.69
CA CYS A 185 2.30 -3.37 -7.75
C CYS A 185 2.88 -1.94 -7.69
N SER A 186 3.86 -1.71 -6.81
CA SER A 186 4.59 -0.43 -6.74
C SER A 186 5.32 -0.11 -8.05
N ALA A 187 5.98 -1.10 -8.66
CA ALA A 187 6.68 -0.91 -9.92
C ALA A 187 5.71 -0.64 -11.09
N ALA A 188 4.60 -1.37 -11.15
CA ALA A 188 3.57 -1.16 -12.16
C ALA A 188 2.93 0.24 -12.03
N LEU A 189 2.62 0.67 -10.80
CA LEU A 189 2.09 2.02 -10.55
C LEU A 189 3.13 3.10 -10.91
N PHE A 190 4.40 2.85 -10.64
CA PHE A 190 5.48 3.77 -11.01
C PHE A 190 5.57 3.94 -12.53
N GLU A 191 5.62 2.83 -13.28
CA GLU A 191 5.66 2.87 -14.75
C GLU A 191 4.40 3.49 -15.36
N GLU A 192 3.23 3.26 -14.76
CA GLU A 192 1.99 3.92 -15.17
C GLU A 192 2.12 5.44 -15.08
N LEU A 193 2.65 5.96 -13.97
CA LEU A 193 2.78 7.39 -13.72
C LEU A 193 3.90 8.06 -14.53
N THR A 194 4.97 7.33 -14.87
CA THR A 194 6.15 7.91 -15.56
C THR A 194 6.17 7.66 -17.06
N SER A 195 5.64 6.51 -17.50
CA SER A 195 5.78 5.97 -18.85
C SER A 195 4.44 5.64 -19.49
N GLY A 196 3.35 5.69 -18.72
CA GLY A 196 1.98 5.53 -19.17
C GLY A 196 1.38 4.17 -18.80
N TRP A 197 0.05 4.13 -18.76
CA TRP A 197 -0.74 2.98 -18.31
C TRP A 197 -0.38 1.63 -18.98
N THR A 198 0.00 1.64 -20.27
CA THR A 198 0.41 0.43 -20.98
C THR A 198 1.66 -0.20 -20.37
N ALA A 199 2.61 0.59 -19.89
CA ALA A 199 3.83 0.09 -19.25
C ALA A 199 3.52 -0.56 -17.90
N GLY A 200 2.63 0.05 -17.10
CA GLY A 200 2.16 -0.52 -15.83
C GLY A 200 1.44 -1.86 -16.00
N ILE A 201 0.52 -1.94 -16.96
CA ILE A 201 -0.21 -3.19 -17.27
C ILE A 201 0.74 -4.30 -17.72
N GLN A 202 1.74 -3.99 -18.56
CA GLN A 202 2.70 -5.00 -19.01
C GLN A 202 3.47 -5.65 -17.85
N ILE A 203 3.79 -4.89 -16.80
CA ILE A 203 4.43 -5.45 -15.60
C ILE A 203 3.49 -6.43 -14.91
N LEU A 204 2.22 -6.06 -14.71
CA LEU A 204 1.22 -6.91 -14.06
C LEU A 204 0.93 -8.17 -14.87
N ASP A 205 0.75 -8.04 -16.19
CA ASP A 205 0.49 -9.17 -17.09
C ASP A 205 1.64 -10.19 -17.03
N GLN A 206 2.89 -9.71 -17.03
CA GLN A 206 4.06 -10.58 -16.89
C GLN A 206 4.13 -11.24 -15.52
N ALA A 207 3.74 -10.52 -14.46
CA ALA A 207 3.74 -11.04 -13.10
C ALA A 207 2.69 -12.15 -12.93
N PHE A 208 1.45 -11.92 -13.37
CA PHE A 208 0.40 -12.92 -13.38
C PHE A 208 0.80 -14.19 -14.17
N ALA A 209 1.67 -14.07 -15.18
CA ALA A 209 1.96 -15.16 -16.12
C ALA A 209 2.81 -16.23 -15.47
N MET A 210 3.53 -15.81 -14.43
CA MET A 210 4.39 -16.67 -13.63
C MET A 210 3.62 -17.36 -12.51
N VAL A 211 2.55 -16.74 -12.01
CA VAL A 211 1.74 -17.28 -10.91
C VAL A 211 0.60 -18.18 -11.41
N LEU A 212 0.00 -17.88 -12.57
CA LEU A 212 -1.15 -18.59 -13.12
C LEU A 212 -0.89 -19.09 -14.56
N PRO A 213 0.00 -20.09 -14.75
CA PRO A 213 0.22 -20.69 -16.06
C PRO A 213 -1.02 -21.48 -16.52
N GLY A 214 -1.96 -20.79 -17.19
CA GLY A 214 -3.18 -21.38 -17.77
C GLY A 214 -4.41 -20.48 -17.85
N MET A 215 -4.45 -19.34 -17.14
CA MET A 215 -5.64 -18.46 -17.10
C MET A 215 -5.64 -17.33 -18.16
N TYR A 216 -4.65 -17.29 -19.04
CA TYR A 216 -4.42 -16.19 -19.99
C TYR A 216 -5.41 -16.05 -21.14
N LEU A 217 -6.37 -16.97 -21.26
CA LEU A 217 -7.34 -16.95 -22.36
C LEU A 217 -8.61 -16.13 -22.07
N SER A 218 -8.79 -15.54 -20.88
CA SER A 218 -10.01 -14.80 -20.53
C SER A 218 -9.87 -13.30 -20.23
N PHE A 219 -8.64 -12.77 -20.08
CA PHE A 219 -8.42 -11.35 -19.71
C PHE A 219 -8.06 -10.43 -20.88
N ALA A 220 -8.33 -10.84 -22.13
CA ALA A 220 -8.29 -9.90 -23.25
C ALA A 220 -9.28 -8.75 -22.99
N PRO A 221 -8.86 -7.48 -22.98
CA PRO A 221 -9.72 -6.39 -22.57
C PRO A 221 -10.83 -6.18 -23.61
N LYS A 222 -12.05 -6.52 -23.23
CA LYS A 222 -13.26 -5.97 -23.84
C LYS A 222 -13.68 -4.79 -22.97
N ASP A 223 -13.59 -3.62 -23.58
CA ASP A 223 -14.06 -2.31 -23.10
C ASP A 223 -13.15 -1.53 -22.14
N SER A 224 -12.49 -0.54 -22.75
CA SER A 224 -11.83 0.60 -22.14
C SER A 224 -12.86 1.55 -21.53
N THR A 225 -12.90 1.69 -20.20
CA THR A 225 -13.31 2.92 -19.46
C THR A 225 -13.49 2.65 -17.96
N SER A 226 -12.42 2.73 -17.16
CA SER A 226 -12.47 3.11 -15.73
C SER A 226 -11.05 3.10 -15.14
N ASN A 227 -10.49 4.27 -14.87
CA ASN A 227 -9.06 4.46 -14.57
C ASN A 227 -8.68 4.30 -13.08
N ALA A 228 -9.59 3.85 -12.20
CA ALA A 228 -9.29 3.71 -10.77
C ALA A 228 -9.73 2.37 -10.16
N SER A 229 -10.57 1.59 -10.86
CA SER A 229 -11.13 0.33 -10.34
C SER A 229 -10.33 -0.91 -10.74
N SER A 230 -9.41 -0.81 -11.71
CA SER A 230 -8.71 -1.95 -12.27
C SER A 230 -7.55 -2.44 -11.40
N PHE A 231 -6.81 -1.53 -10.76
CA PHE A 231 -5.61 -1.87 -9.99
C PHE A 231 -5.95 -2.50 -8.64
N SER A 232 -6.94 -1.96 -7.92
CA SER A 232 -7.45 -2.54 -6.67
C SER A 232 -8.02 -3.95 -6.89
N ARG A 233 -8.74 -4.19 -8.00
CA ARG A 233 -9.26 -5.52 -8.37
C ARG A 233 -8.15 -6.50 -8.73
N VAL A 234 -7.08 -6.03 -9.37
CA VAL A 234 -5.89 -6.84 -9.68
C VAL A 234 -5.14 -7.21 -8.40
N TYR A 235 -4.97 -6.27 -7.46
CA TYR A 235 -4.37 -6.52 -6.15
C TYR A 235 -5.23 -7.46 -5.28
N GLU A 236 -6.56 -7.28 -5.24
CA GLU A 236 -7.48 -8.21 -4.58
C GLU A 236 -7.42 -9.62 -5.19
N SER A 237 -7.23 -9.71 -6.51
CA SER A 237 -7.06 -11.00 -7.20
C SER A 237 -5.72 -11.67 -6.85
N PHE A 238 -4.66 -10.90 -6.60
CA PHE A 238 -3.38 -11.42 -6.09
C PHE A 238 -3.48 -11.85 -4.61
N LEU A 239 -4.10 -11.05 -3.75
CA LEU A 239 -4.26 -11.37 -2.32
C LEU A 239 -5.09 -12.63 -2.08
N HIS A 240 -6.14 -12.86 -2.88
CA HIS A 240 -6.94 -14.09 -2.81
C HIS A 240 -6.17 -15.37 -3.15
N PHE A 241 -4.96 -15.27 -3.70
CA PHE A 241 -4.10 -16.41 -4.05
C PHE A 241 -2.97 -16.65 -3.03
N SER A 242 -2.69 -15.70 -2.15
CA SER A 242 -1.67 -15.83 -1.09
C SER A 242 -2.18 -16.49 0.21
N ASP A 243 -3.49 -16.78 0.31
CA ASP A 243 -4.13 -17.56 1.39
C ASP A 243 -4.23 -19.06 1.03
#